data_AF-A0A2B5PRC9-F1
#
_entry.id   AF-A0A2B5PRC9-F1
#
_cell.length_a   1.000
_cell.length_b   1.000
_cell.length_c   1.000
_cell.angle_alpha   90.00
_cell.angle_beta   90.00
_cell.angle_gamma   90.00
#
_symmetry.space_group_name_H-M   'P 1'
#
loop_
_entity.id
_entity.type
_entity.pdbx_description
1 polymer ?
#
loop_
_entity_poly.entity_id
_entity_poly.type
_entity_poly.pdbx_seq_one_letter_code
_entity_poly.pdbx_strand_id
1 'polypeptide(L)' 'MRTADHEGGHVIKDSNGKVIYTKEYHFTNKDGKKVIIQDHSAGHSKGGQGPHFNVRPADKPRTGKFEGTQEHYPFNK' A
#
# COMPACT_ATOMS: atom_id res chain seq x y z
N MET A 1 -5.97 -13.76 17.82
CA MET A 1 -6.75 -14.65 16.93
C MET A 1 -6.80 -13.96 15.57
N ARG A 2 -6.38 -14.63 14.49
CA ARG A 2 -6.45 -14.06 13.13
C ARG A 2 -7.91 -14.08 12.68
N THR A 3 -8.41 -12.98 12.13
CA THR A 3 -9.82 -12.72 11.83
C THR A 3 -10.13 -12.81 10.33
N ALA A 4 -9.12 -12.86 9.46
CA ALA A 4 -9.34 -12.99 8.01
C ALA A 4 -8.29 -13.88 7.33
N ASP A 5 -8.68 -14.58 6.26
CA ASP A 5 -7.82 -15.49 5.49
C ASP A 5 -6.52 -14.85 4.97
N HIS A 6 -6.46 -13.52 4.89
CA HIS A 6 -5.30 -12.78 4.41
C HIS A 6 -4.31 -12.40 5.53
N GLU A 7 -4.64 -12.66 6.80
CA GLU A 7 -3.73 -12.43 7.91
C GLU A 7 -2.73 -13.59 8.01
N GLY A 8 -1.47 -13.30 7.67
CA GLY A 8 -0.35 -14.24 7.84
C GLY A 8 0.14 -14.85 6.54
N GLY A 9 1.12 -14.20 5.92
CA GLY A 9 2.15 -14.85 5.10
C GLY A 9 1.77 -15.43 3.73
N HIS A 10 0.51 -15.41 3.31
CA HIS A 10 0.14 -15.88 1.98
C HIS A 10 0.39 -14.80 0.93
N VAL A 11 1.25 -15.12 -0.03
CA VAL A 11 1.52 -14.27 -1.20
C VAL A 11 0.23 -14.11 -2.00
N ILE A 12 -0.20 -12.87 -2.20
CA ILE A 12 -1.41 -12.56 -2.99
C ILE A 12 -1.07 -12.73 -4.47
N LYS A 13 -1.96 -13.43 -5.19
CA LYS A 13 -1.84 -13.70 -6.62
C LYS A 13 -3.03 -13.11 -7.39
N ASP A 14 -2.81 -12.77 -8.65
CA ASP A 14 -3.88 -12.40 -9.58
C ASP A 14 -4.70 -13.63 -10.04
N SER A 15 -5.70 -13.41 -10.90
CA SER A 15 -6.56 -14.48 -11.44
C SER A 15 -5.81 -15.51 -12.28
N ASN A 16 -4.59 -15.20 -12.74
CA ASN A 16 -3.73 -16.08 -13.51
C ASN A 16 -2.70 -16.80 -12.62
N GLY A 17 -2.78 -16.63 -11.29
CA GLY A 17 -1.88 -17.24 -10.33
C GLY A 17 -0.52 -16.54 -10.22
N LYS A 18 -0.33 -15.37 -10.83
CA LYS A 18 0.92 -14.59 -10.73
C LYS A 18 0.92 -13.75 -9.47
N VAL A 19 2.06 -13.71 -8.78
CA VAL A 19 2.26 -12.88 -7.58
C VAL A 19 2.06 -11.41 -7.89
N ILE A 20 1.27 -10.74 -7.05
CA ILE A 20 1.12 -9.28 -7.05
C ILE A 20 2.23 -8.68 -6.21
N TYR A 21 2.97 -7.73 -6.79
CA TYR A 21 4.03 -7.00 -6.11
C TYR A 21 3.61 -5.54 -5.92
N THR A 22 3.84 -5.02 -4.72
CA THR A 22 3.81 -3.57 -4.44
C THR A 22 5.20 -3.02 -4.67
N LYS A 23 5.31 -1.98 -5.51
CA LYS A 23 6.56 -1.21 -5.62
C LYS A 23 6.56 -0.11 -4.55
N GLU A 24 7.67 0.02 -3.84
CA GLU A 24 7.87 1.09 -2.86
C GLU A 24 8.92 2.08 -3.33
N TYR A 25 8.59 3.36 -3.26
CA TYR A 25 9.52 4.45 -3.50
C TYR A 25 9.85 5.14 -2.18
N HIS A 26 11.14 5.23 -1.86
CA HIS A 26 11.63 5.76 -0.58
C HIS A 26 12.23 7.15 -0.80
N PHE A 27 11.70 8.14 -0.10
CA PHE A 27 12.11 9.53 -0.22
C PHE A 27 12.45 10.15 1.14
N THR A 28 13.24 11.21 1.10
CA THR A 28 13.34 12.17 2.21
C THR A 28 12.69 13.47 1.76
N ASN A 29 11.70 13.95 2.50
CA ASN A 29 11.01 15.19 2.15
C ASN A 29 11.85 16.43 2.53
N LYS A 30 11.34 17.63 2.21
CA LYS A 30 12.00 18.91 2.53
C LYS A 30 12.26 19.15 4.02
N ASP A 31 11.54 18.46 4.90
CA ASP A 31 11.65 18.58 6.35
C ASP A 31 12.57 17.48 6.94
N GLY A 32 13.26 16.70 6.09
CA GLY A 32 14.14 15.61 6.51
C GLY A 32 13.41 14.32 6.93
N LYS A 33 12.09 14.25 6.78
CA LYS A 33 11.28 13.08 7.15
C LYS A 33 11.34 12.02 6.04
N LYS A 34 11.51 10.75 6.43
CA LYS A 34 11.48 9.61 5.52
C LYS A 34 10.03 9.20 5.18
N VAL A 35 9.74 9.15 3.89
CA VAL A 35 8.41 8.87 3.34
C VAL A 35 8.49 7.69 2.37
N ILE A 36 7.49 6.82 2.41
CA ILE A 36 7.32 5.73 1.45
C ILE A 36 6.06 5.98 0.63
N ILE A 37 6.17 5.90 -0.69
CA ILE A 37 5.02 5.83 -1.60
C ILE A 37 4.88 4.39 -2.07
N GLN A 38 3.72 3.79 -1.81
CA GLN A 38 3.41 2.41 -2.19
C GLN A 38 2.47 2.40 -3.40
N ASP A 39 2.90 1.73 -4.47
CA ASP A 39 2.13 1.55 -5.70
C ASP A 39 1.24 0.31 -5.59
N HIS A 40 -0.06 0.52 -5.44
CA HIS A 40 -1.09 -0.52 -5.44
C HIS A 40 -1.86 -0.51 -6.78
N SER A 41 -1.16 -0.42 -7.90
CA SER A 41 -1.74 -0.44 -9.25
C SER A 41 -2.59 -1.67 -9.55
N ALA A 42 -2.35 -2.80 -8.89
CA ALA A 42 -3.19 -3.99 -9.03
C ALA A 42 -4.58 -3.84 -8.37
N GLY A 43 -4.77 -2.86 -7.49
CA GLY A 43 -5.97 -2.71 -6.67
C GLY A 43 -6.14 -3.83 -5.64
N HIS A 44 -7.21 -3.76 -4.86
CA HIS A 44 -7.54 -4.74 -3.84
C HIS A 44 -8.83 -5.49 -4.22
N SER A 45 -8.74 -6.82 -4.32
CA SER A 45 -9.92 -7.69 -4.47
C SER A 45 -10.76 -7.74 -3.19
N LYS A 46 -10.11 -7.75 -2.01
CA LYS A 46 -10.77 -7.58 -0.70
C LYS A 46 -10.71 -6.12 -0.27
N GLY A 47 -11.86 -5.52 0.06
CA GLY A 47 -11.96 -4.13 0.52
C GLY A 47 -12.35 -3.12 -0.55
N GLY A 48 -12.52 -3.55 -1.81
CA GLY A 48 -13.15 -2.73 -2.86
C GLY A 48 -12.36 -1.49 -3.28
N GLN A 49 -11.04 -1.48 -3.07
CA GLN A 49 -10.19 -0.34 -3.43
C GLN A 49 -9.59 -0.58 -4.81
N GLY A 50 -9.93 0.28 -5.77
CA GLY A 50 -9.28 0.28 -7.09
C GLY A 50 -7.79 0.64 -7.02
N PRO A 51 -7.10 0.71 -8.17
CA PRO A 51 -5.70 1.14 -8.24
C PRO A 51 -5.46 2.49 -7.55
N HIS A 52 -4.49 2.53 -6.64
CA HIS A 52 -4.18 3.73 -5.86
C HIS A 52 -2.73 3.77 -5.37
N PHE A 53 -2.30 4.93 -4.89
CA PHE A 53 -1.10 5.08 -4.07
C PHE A 53 -1.44 5.22 -2.59
N ASN A 54 -0.55 4.73 -1.73
CA ASN A 54 -0.51 5.07 -0.31
C ASN A 54 0.75 5.88 -0.01
N VAL A 55 0.63 6.81 0.95
CA VAL A 55 1.78 7.54 1.51
C VAL A 55 1.94 7.17 2.98
N ARG A 56 3.09 6.59 3.32
CA ARG A 56 3.38 5.98 4.62
C ARG A 56 4.65 6.59 5.23
N PRO A 57 4.75 6.71 6.57
CA PRO A 57 6.02 6.99 7.22
C PRO A 57 6.91 5.74 7.19
N ALA A 58 8.22 5.93 7.10
CA ALA A 58 9.15 4.81 6.91
C ALA A 58 9.25 3.84 8.11
N ASP A 59 8.89 4.29 9.31
CA ASP A 59 8.85 3.46 10.53
C ASP A 59 7.56 2.63 10.65
N LYS A 60 6.50 2.97 9.88
CA LYS A 60 5.22 2.26 9.87
C LYS A 60 4.72 2.01 8.44
N PRO A 61 5.47 1.26 7.62
CA PRO A 61 5.19 1.09 6.19
C PRO A 61 3.87 0.36 5.90
N ARG A 62 3.36 -0.46 6.83
CA ARG A 62 2.16 -1.28 6.59
C ARG A 62 0.86 -0.62 7.06
N THR A 63 0.91 0.22 8.09
CA THR A 63 -0.28 0.70 8.81
C THR A 63 -0.27 2.20 9.10
N GLY A 64 0.89 2.87 8.98
CA GLY A 64 1.00 4.29 9.33
C GLY A 64 0.38 5.19 8.27
N LYS A 65 -0.12 6.36 8.65
CA LYS A 65 -0.52 7.42 7.70
C LYS A 65 0.50 8.54 7.79
N PHE A 66 1.06 8.98 6.68
CA PHE A 66 1.94 10.14 6.73
C PHE A 66 1.09 11.40 6.98
N GLU A 67 1.54 12.24 7.90
CA GLU A 67 0.79 13.44 8.29
C GLU A 67 0.58 14.37 7.09
N GLY A 68 -0.62 14.93 6.95
CA GLY A 68 -0.97 15.82 5.83
C GLY A 68 -1.27 15.13 4.50
N THR A 69 -1.32 13.79 4.44
CA THR A 69 -1.67 13.05 3.22
C THR A 69 -3.03 12.38 3.31
N GLN A 70 -3.59 12.01 2.16
CA GLN A 70 -4.77 11.13 2.09
C GLN A 70 -4.34 9.70 2.37
N GLU A 71 -5.29 8.87 2.81
CA GLU A 71 -5.02 7.44 2.99
C GLU A 71 -4.87 6.71 1.66
N HIS A 72 -5.67 7.08 0.65
CA HIS A 72 -5.61 6.52 -0.69
C HIS A 72 -5.63 7.65 -1.73
N TYR A 73 -4.77 7.54 -2.73
CA TYR A 73 -4.76 8.42 -3.91
C TYR A 73 -5.14 7.59 -5.14
N PRO A 74 -6.43 7.59 -5.57
CA PRO A 74 -6.89 6.81 -6.72
C PRO A 74 -6.19 7.25 -8.02
N PHE A 75 -5.91 6.31 -8.92
CA PHE A 75 -5.28 6.62 -10.21
C PHE A 75 -6.24 7.37 -11.15
N ASN A 76 -7.52 7.00 -11.12
CA ASN A 76 -8.58 7.65 -11.89
C ASN A 76 -9.57 8.25 -10.89
N LYS A 77 -9.80 9.55 -10.99
CA LYS A 77 -10.82 10.29 -10.23
C LYS A 77 -12.06 10.50 -11.07
#